data_AF-A0A1Y6J1V0-F1
#
_entry.id   AF-A0A1Y6J1V0-F1
#
_cell.length_a   1.000
_cell.length_b   1.000
_cell.length_c   1.000
_cell.angle_alpha   90.00
_cell.angle_beta   90.00
_cell.angle_gamma   90.00
#
_symmetry.space_group_name_H-M   'P 1'
#
loop_
_entity.id
_entity.type
_entity.pdbx_description
1 polymer ?
#
loop_
_entity_poly.entity_id
_entity_poly.type
_entity_poly.pdbx_seq_one_letter_code
_entity_poly.pdbx_strand_id
1 'polypeptide(L)'
;MGPTQCWLSLSSSQQELTQVDNPTPTATADFQERAFPWWTVPEAVLAAFGEKDKSTLITNSLKWIKEQHADLYFYFPEPVLNAKVTRLVNRYNEQTPVTLNQYLHQALHQEVYR
;
A
#
# COMPACT_ATOMS: atom_id res chain seq x y z
N MET A 1 -30.44 5.87 -21.42
CA MET A 1 -29.16 5.79 -20.68
C MET A 1 -28.71 7.22 -20.46
N GLY A 2 -29.07 7.83 -19.33
CA GLY A 2 -28.77 9.24 -19.06
C GLY A 2 -27.27 9.46 -18.80
N PRO A 3 -26.75 10.69 -19.01
CA PRO A 3 -25.34 10.97 -18.79
C PRO A 3 -25.00 10.82 -17.29
N THR A 4 -24.00 10.02 -16.97
CA THR A 4 -23.41 9.87 -15.63
C THR A 4 -22.59 11.10 -15.24
N GLN A 5 -23.20 12.28 -15.35
CA GLN A 5 -22.59 13.59 -15.11
C GLN A 5 -22.82 14.11 -13.70
N CYS A 6 -23.65 13.44 -12.88
CA CYS A 6 -23.87 13.80 -11.49
C CYS A 6 -23.95 12.54 -10.63
N TRP A 7 -23.37 12.61 -9.43
CA TRP A 7 -23.47 11.55 -8.42
C TRP A 7 -23.78 12.20 -7.07
N LEU A 8 -24.61 11.55 -6.26
CA LEU A 8 -24.92 12.03 -4.92
C LEU A 8 -23.80 11.58 -3.96
N SER A 9 -23.18 12.53 -3.26
CA SER A 9 -22.27 12.23 -2.16
C SER A 9 -22.93 12.58 -0.83
N LEU A 10 -22.72 11.76 0.20
CA LEU A 10 -23.18 12.04 1.55
C LEU A 10 -22.04 12.75 2.29
N SER A 11 -22.21 14.04 2.58
CA SER A 11 -21.19 14.76 3.35
C SER A 11 -21.28 14.36 4.82
N SER A 12 -20.15 13.96 5.41
CA SER A 12 -20.08 13.50 6.81
C SER A 12 -20.30 14.62 7.83
N SER A 13 -20.15 15.88 7.41
CA SER A 13 -20.33 17.06 8.27
C SER A 13 -21.77 17.57 8.34
N GLN A 14 -22.61 17.29 7.32
CA GLN A 14 -23.96 17.87 7.22
C GLN A 14 -25.08 16.85 7.03
N GLN A 15 -24.80 15.55 6.93
CA GLN A 15 -25.83 14.49 6.74
C GLN A 15 -26.83 14.82 5.61
N GLU A 16 -26.37 15.56 4.61
CA GLU A 16 -27.18 16.02 3.48
C GLU A 16 -26.60 15.43 2.20
N LEU A 17 -27.48 14.98 1.31
CA LEU A 17 -27.11 14.45 0.00
C LEU A 17 -26.74 15.62 -0.90
N THR A 18 -25.45 15.84 -1.11
CA THR A 18 -24.94 16.87 -2.02
C THR A 18 -24.78 16.28 -3.42
N GLN A 19 -25.42 16.90 -4.40
CA GLN A 19 -25.22 16.55 -5.81
C GLN A 19 -23.83 17.05 -6.25
N VAL A 20 -22.97 16.12 -6.66
CA VAL A 20 -21.65 16.39 -7.23
C VAL A 20 -21.74 16.22 -8.73
N ASP A 21 -21.72 17.34 -9.45
CA ASP A 21 -21.64 17.33 -10.90
C ASP A 21 -20.17 17.14 -11.34
N ASN A 22 -19.93 16.16 -12.21
CA ASN A 22 -18.65 15.95 -12.87
C ASN A 22 -18.76 16.51 -14.29
N PRO A 23 -18.45 17.81 -14.49
CA PRO A 23 -18.62 18.43 -15.79
C PRO A 23 -17.78 17.70 -16.83
N THR A 24 -18.33 17.51 -18.03
CA THR A 24 -17.56 16.98 -19.15
C THR A 24 -16.35 17.90 -19.37
N PRO A 25 -15.11 17.35 -19.41
CA PRO A 25 -13.92 18.17 -19.58
C PRO A 25 -14.06 18.94 -20.90
N THR A 26 -14.35 20.24 -20.80
CA THR A 26 -14.49 21.11 -21.96
C THR A 26 -13.08 21.44 -22.43
N ALA A 27 -12.83 21.19 -23.72
CA ALA A 27 -11.50 21.04 -24.29
C ALA A 27 -10.50 22.19 -24.00
N THR A 28 -9.30 21.75 -23.60
CA THR A 28 -7.97 22.28 -23.96
C THR A 28 -7.44 23.59 -23.35
N ALA A 29 -8.25 24.52 -22.84
CA ALA A 29 -7.69 25.79 -22.33
C ALA A 29 -7.01 25.68 -20.94
N ASP A 30 -7.50 24.80 -20.06
CA ASP A 30 -7.09 24.78 -18.65
C ASP A 30 -6.38 23.48 -18.20
N PHE A 31 -6.22 22.50 -19.10
CA PHE A 31 -5.59 21.22 -18.77
C PHE A 31 -4.07 21.32 -18.96
N GLN A 32 -3.37 21.84 -17.96
CA GLN A 32 -1.90 21.77 -17.94
C GLN A 32 -1.45 20.38 -17.53
N GLU A 33 -0.70 19.73 -18.42
CA GLU A 33 -0.03 18.47 -18.15
C GLU A 33 0.98 18.66 -17.01
N ARG A 34 0.74 17.98 -15.89
CA ARG A 34 1.64 18.00 -14.73
C ARG A 34 2.57 16.80 -14.84
N ALA A 35 3.86 17.03 -14.63
CA ALA A 35 4.84 15.96 -14.58
C ALA A 35 4.47 14.97 -13.46
N PHE A 36 4.55 13.67 -13.77
CA PHE A 36 4.39 12.62 -12.77
C PHE A 36 5.52 12.71 -11.73
N PRO A 37 5.23 12.60 -10.42
CA PRO A 37 3.92 12.47 -9.79
C PRO A 37 3.20 13.82 -9.62
N TRP A 38 1.96 13.93 -10.11
CA TRP A 38 1.21 15.19 -10.16
C TRP A 38 0.35 15.49 -8.93
N TRP A 39 0.38 14.61 -7.93
CA TRP A 39 -0.35 14.74 -6.66
C TRP A 39 0.64 14.67 -5.50
N THR A 40 0.41 15.49 -4.48
CA THR A 40 1.21 15.48 -3.25
C THR A 40 0.50 14.62 -2.21
N VAL A 41 1.20 13.65 -1.64
CA VAL A 41 0.65 12.82 -0.56
C VAL A 41 0.57 13.67 0.72
N PRO A 42 -0.58 13.76 1.40
CA PRO A 42 -0.66 14.49 2.67
C PRO A 42 0.22 13.87 3.75
N GLU A 43 0.92 14.70 4.53
CA GLU A 43 1.84 14.25 5.58
C GLU A 43 1.16 13.37 6.63
N ALA A 44 -0.10 13.67 6.96
CA ALA A 44 -0.87 12.85 7.90
C ALA A 44 -1.05 11.40 7.41
N VAL A 45 -1.14 11.19 6.10
CA VAL A 45 -1.24 9.86 5.49
C VAL A 45 0.11 9.17 5.54
N LEU A 46 1.20 9.86 5.21
CA LEU A 46 2.56 9.32 5.32
C LEU A 46 2.89 8.90 6.76
N ALA A 47 2.52 9.74 7.74
CA ALA A 47 2.72 9.45 9.15
C ALA A 47 1.87 8.26 9.65
N ALA A 48 0.69 8.03 9.06
CA ALA A 48 -0.16 6.89 9.40
C ALA A 48 0.43 5.57 8.87
N PHE A 49 0.88 5.54 7.61
CA PHE A 49 1.45 4.36 6.96
C PHE A 49 2.95 4.13 7.24
N GLY A 50 3.60 5.07 7.91
CA GLY A 50 5.01 5.00 8.30
C GLY A 50 5.21 4.21 9.59
N GLU A 51 5.86 4.84 10.59
CA GLU A 51 6.27 4.15 11.81
C GLU A 51 5.10 3.66 12.69
N LYS A 52 3.94 4.31 12.59
CA LYS A 52 2.78 4.02 13.45
C LYS A 52 2.06 2.72 13.07
N ASP A 53 1.93 2.43 11.78
CA ASP A 53 1.24 1.23 11.31
C ASP A 53 1.99 0.53 10.18
N LYS A 54 2.69 -0.55 10.54
CA LYS A 54 3.41 -1.42 9.60
C LYS A 54 2.54 -2.57 9.07
N SER A 55 1.25 -2.64 9.42
CA SER A 55 0.35 -3.74 9.03
C SER A 55 0.26 -3.93 7.52
N THR A 56 0.19 -2.81 6.79
CA THR A 56 0.09 -2.81 5.32
C THR A 56 1.39 -3.32 4.69
N LEU A 57 2.54 -2.87 5.21
CA LEU A 57 3.85 -3.32 4.76
C LEU A 57 4.06 -4.82 5.04
N ILE A 58 3.67 -5.31 6.22
CA ILE A 58 3.71 -6.73 6.57
C ILE A 58 2.83 -7.56 5.62
N THR A 59 1.59 -7.10 5.37
CA THR A 59 0.66 -7.79 4.48
C THR A 59 1.20 -7.86 3.06
N ASN A 60 1.78 -6.76 2.56
CA ASN A 60 2.43 -6.70 1.26
C ASN A 60 3.66 -7.61 1.20
N SER A 61 4.49 -7.65 2.25
CA SER A 61 5.64 -8.55 2.32
C SER A 61 5.22 -10.03 2.30
N LEU A 62 4.16 -10.41 3.03
CA LEU A 62 3.61 -11.76 2.98
C LEU A 62 3.10 -12.12 1.59
N LYS A 63 2.40 -11.19 0.93
CA LYS A 63 1.94 -11.37 -0.44
C LYS A 63 3.11 -11.55 -1.41
N TRP A 64 4.15 -10.73 -1.27
CA TRP A 64 5.36 -10.84 -2.09
C TRP A 64 6.05 -12.21 -1.91
N ILE A 65 6.17 -12.70 -0.66
CA ILE A 65 6.73 -14.03 -0.40
C ILE A 65 5.87 -15.10 -1.07
N LYS A 66 4.54 -15.01 -0.96
CA LYS A 66 3.62 -15.96 -1.60
C LYS A 66 3.76 -15.99 -3.13
N GLU A 67 3.93 -14.84 -3.76
CA GLU A 67 4.00 -14.71 -5.22
C GLU A 67 5.38 -15.06 -5.78
N GLN A 68 6.46 -14.65 -5.11
CA GLN A 68 7.83 -14.79 -5.62
C GLN A 68 8.58 -16.00 -5.05
N HIS A 69 8.26 -16.42 -3.82
CA HIS A 69 8.96 -17.46 -3.06
C HIS A 69 7.97 -18.41 -2.39
N ALA A 70 7.14 -19.07 -3.22
CA ALA A 70 6.10 -19.98 -2.77
C ALA A 70 6.65 -21.17 -1.95
N ASP A 71 7.87 -21.60 -2.22
CA ASP A 71 8.62 -22.58 -1.45
C ASP A 71 8.73 -22.19 0.03
N LEU A 72 9.13 -20.95 0.32
CA LEU A 72 9.22 -20.42 1.68
C LEU A 72 7.83 -20.22 2.29
N TYR A 73 6.85 -19.78 1.50
CA TYR A 73 5.48 -19.55 1.98
C TYR A 73 4.82 -20.84 2.47
N PHE A 74 4.94 -21.94 1.70
CA PHE A 74 4.31 -23.23 2.03
C PHE A 74 5.12 -24.07 3.02
N TYR A 75 6.40 -23.77 3.23
CA TYR A 75 7.22 -24.46 4.22
C TYR A 75 6.77 -24.19 5.66
N PHE A 76 6.40 -22.94 5.97
CA PHE A 76 5.94 -22.55 7.31
C PHE A 76 4.41 -22.53 7.39
N PRO A 77 3.81 -22.89 8.55
CA PRO A 77 2.41 -22.57 8.82
C PRO A 77 2.17 -21.05 8.75
N GLU A 78 1.06 -20.64 8.16
CA GLU A 78 0.76 -19.22 7.91
C GLU A 78 0.85 -18.32 9.16
N PRO A 79 0.35 -18.71 10.36
CA PRO A 79 0.49 -17.89 11.57
C PRO A 79 1.96 -17.68 11.98
N VAL A 80 2.81 -18.69 11.75
CA VAL A 80 4.24 -18.65 12.07
C VAL A 80 4.96 -17.75 11.09
N LEU A 81 4.66 -17.86 9.79
CA LEU A 81 5.23 -16.99 8.77
C LEU A 81 4.88 -15.53 9.03
N ASN A 82 3.62 -15.24 9.38
CA ASN A 82 3.17 -13.89 9.71
C ASN A 82 3.95 -13.32 10.91
N ALA A 83 4.09 -14.09 11.99
CA ALA A 83 4.87 -13.68 13.15
C ALA A 83 6.36 -13.43 12.81
N LYS A 84 6.96 -14.28 11.97
CA LYS A 84 8.35 -14.12 11.51
C LYS A 84 8.53 -12.86 10.66
N VAL A 85 7.68 -12.66 9.66
CA VAL A 85 7.73 -11.48 8.79
C VAL A 85 7.50 -10.21 9.60
N THR A 86 6.51 -10.20 10.50
CA THR A 86 6.26 -9.08 11.42
C THR A 86 7.51 -8.74 12.23
N ARG A 87 8.16 -9.74 12.82
CA ARG A 87 9.39 -9.55 13.59
C ARG A 87 10.53 -9.00 12.72
N LEU A 88 10.73 -9.51 11.52
CA LEU A 88 11.80 -9.09 10.62
C LEU A 88 11.56 -7.66 10.10
N VAL A 89 10.33 -7.34 9.71
CA VAL A 89 9.90 -5.99 9.31
C VAL A 89 10.12 -4.98 10.44
N ASN A 90 9.81 -5.36 11.68
CA ASN A 90 10.02 -4.48 12.83
C ASN A 90 11.50 -4.24 13.13
N ARG A 91 12.37 -5.21 12.80
CA ARG A 91 13.82 -5.10 12.96
C ARG A 91 14.50 -4.36 11.80
N TYR A 92 13.89 -4.35 10.63
CA TYR A 92 14.40 -3.66 9.46
C TYR A 92 14.44 -2.15 9.72
N ASN A 93 15.59 -1.55 9.42
CA ASN A 93 15.81 -0.12 9.54
C ASN A 93 16.56 0.40 8.30
N GLU A 94 16.55 1.71 8.11
CA GLU A 94 17.17 2.36 6.94
C GLU A 94 18.69 2.17 6.86
N GLN A 95 19.33 1.71 7.94
CA GLN A 95 20.76 1.42 8.00
C GLN A 95 21.13 0.05 7.40
N THR A 96 20.14 -0.78 7.09
CA THR A 96 20.39 -2.06 6.42
C THR A 96 20.76 -1.82 4.95
N PRO A 97 21.89 -2.38 4.47
CA PRO A 97 22.39 -2.11 3.12
C PRO A 97 21.62 -2.86 2.02
N VAL A 98 20.58 -3.61 2.38
CA VAL A 98 19.80 -4.45 1.48
C VAL A 98 18.34 -4.04 1.50
N THR A 99 17.63 -4.30 0.41
CA THR A 99 16.18 -4.08 0.36
C THR A 99 15.47 -4.99 1.36
N LEU A 100 14.32 -4.55 1.87
CA LEU A 100 13.50 -5.34 2.79
C LEU A 100 13.19 -6.74 2.24
N ASN A 101 12.81 -6.84 0.97
CA ASN A 101 12.48 -8.11 0.33
C ASN A 101 13.69 -9.06 0.31
N GLN A 102 14.88 -8.56 -0.02
CA GLN A 102 16.11 -9.34 0.01
C GLN A 102 16.47 -9.79 1.43
N TYR A 103 16.31 -8.90 2.41
CA TYR A 103 16.51 -9.22 3.83
C TYR A 103 15.58 -10.34 4.31
N LEU A 104 14.28 -10.23 3.99
CA LEU A 104 13.28 -11.24 4.34
C LEU A 104 13.60 -12.59 3.71
N HIS A 105 13.90 -12.60 2.41
CA HIS A 105 14.25 -13.82 1.68
C HIS A 105 15.47 -14.50 2.31
N GLN A 106 16.56 -13.76 2.54
CA GLN A 106 17.78 -14.32 3.11
C GLN A 106 17.55 -14.89 4.51
N ALA A 107 16.84 -14.17 5.38
CA ALA A 107 16.56 -14.60 6.74
C ALA A 107 15.72 -15.89 6.77
N LEU A 108 14.68 -15.97 5.95
CA LEU A 108 13.82 -17.16 5.89
C LEU A 108 14.53 -18.33 5.22
N HIS A 109 15.22 -18.11 4.11
CA HIS A 109 15.97 -19.15 3.41
C HIS A 109 17.04 -19.80 4.31
N GLN A 110 17.73 -19.00 5.13
CA GLN A 110 18.70 -19.50 6.12
C GLN A 110 18.07 -20.35 7.23
N GLU A 111 16.78 -20.21 7.52
CA GLU A 111 16.08 -21.05 8.50
C GLU A 111 15.64 -22.38 7.89
N VAL A 112 15.23 -22.38 6.62
CA VAL A 112 14.73 -23.57 5.92
C VAL A 112 15.87 -24.52 5.51
N TYR A 113 16.95 -23.98 4.96
CA TYR A 113 18.01 -24.75 4.29
C TYR A 113 19.33 -24.77 5.08
N ARG A 114 19.26 -24.97 6.40
CA ARG A 114 20.47 -25.14 7.22
C ARG A 114 21.21 -26.44 6.96
#